data_AF-A0A1T1BX70-F1
#
_entry.id   AF-A0A1T1BX70-F1
#
_cell.length_a   1.000
_cell.length_b   1.000
_cell.length_c   1.000
_cell.angle_alpha   90.00
_cell.angle_beta   90.00
_cell.angle_gamma   90.00
#
_symmetry.space_group_name_H-M   'P 1'
#
loop_
_entity.id
_entity.type
_entity.pdbx_description
1 polymer ?
#
loop_
_entity_poly.entity_id
_entity_poly.type
_entity_poly.pdbx_seq_one_letter_code
_entity_poly.pdbx_strand_id
1 'polypeptide(L)' 'MSPSKLKMDFKSVYGTSILQYNIEKKMELALQLLLNTNMQIKYIAQEVGYESHSKFSAAFKKKYGKLPSELHPDTEVN' A
#
# COMPACT_ATOMS: atom_id res chain seq x y z
N MET A 1 -29.40 -0.96 5.10
CA MET A 1 -28.23 -1.80 5.41
C MET A 1 -27.47 -1.15 6.55
N SER A 2 -27.37 -1.80 7.72
CA SER A 2 -26.59 -1.24 8.84
C SER A 2 -25.07 -1.41 8.58
N PRO A 3 -24.21 -0.49 9.04
CA PRO A 3 -22.75 -0.57 8.86
C PRO A 3 -22.14 -1.89 9.36
N SER A 4 -22.77 -2.52 10.35
CA SER A 4 -22.34 -3.79 10.93
C SER A 4 -22.60 -4.99 10.00
N LYS A 5 -23.70 -4.98 9.24
CA LYS A 5 -24.03 -6.04 8.27
C LYS A 5 -23.02 -6.06 7.13
N LEU A 6 -22.69 -4.88 6.58
CA LEU A 6 -21.72 -4.75 5.49
C LEU A 6 -20.31 -5.23 5.89
N LYS A 7 -19.84 -4.91 7.10
CA LYS A 7 -18.55 -5.40 7.60
C LYS A 7 -18.51 -6.93 7.73
N MET A 8 -19.61 -7.51 8.21
CA MET A 8 -19.73 -8.96 8.42
C MET A 8 -19.81 -9.70 7.08
N ASP A 9 -20.66 -9.23 6.17
CA ASP A 9 -20.84 -9.83 4.84
C ASP A 9 -19.55 -9.70 4.02
N PHE A 10 -18.84 -8.56 4.09
CA PHE A 10 -17.55 -8.40 3.41
C PHE A 10 -16.49 -9.37 3.93
N LYS A 11 -16.37 -9.53 5.25
CA LYS A 11 -15.46 -10.51 5.84
C LYS A 11 -15.84 -11.95 5.47
N SER A 12 -17.14 -12.23 5.34
CA SER A 12 -17.63 -13.55 4.93
C SER A 12 -17.28 -13.89 3.47
N VAL A 13 -17.23 -12.90 2.59
CA VAL A 13 -16.92 -13.10 1.16
C VAL A 13 -15.42 -13.05 0.88
N TYR A 14 -14.69 -12.09 1.48
CA TYR A 14 -13.28 -11.84 1.19
C TYR A 14 -12.31 -12.41 2.23
N GLY A 15 -12.82 -13.02 3.31
CA GLY A 15 -12.02 -13.58 4.41
C GLY A 15 -11.29 -12.53 5.27
N THR A 16 -11.38 -11.25 4.91
CA THR A 16 -10.63 -10.16 5.55
C THR A 16 -11.50 -8.92 5.76
N SER A 17 -11.03 -7.99 6.58
CA SER A 17 -11.75 -6.72 6.79
C SER A 17 -11.63 -5.81 5.58
N ILE A 18 -12.62 -4.94 5.35
CA ILE A 18 -12.59 -3.91 4.29
C ILE A 18 -11.31 -3.07 4.38
N LEU A 19 -10.88 -2.72 5.59
CA LEU A 19 -9.65 -1.97 5.82
C LEU A 19 -8.42 -2.72 5.35
N GLN A 20 -8.32 -4.01 5.71
CA GLN A 20 -7.20 -4.84 5.32
C GLN A 20 -7.17 -5.05 3.81
N TYR A 21 -8.32 -5.30 3.18
CA TYR A 21 -8.43 -5.40 1.73
C TYR A 21 -7.99 -4.11 1.03
N ASN A 22 -8.39 -2.94 1.56
CA ASN A 22 -7.96 -1.65 1.03
C ASN A 22 -6.44 -1.47 1.15
N ILE A 23 -5.85 -1.81 2.31
CA ILE A 23 -4.40 -1.78 2.50
C ILE A 23 -3.70 -2.68 1.49
N GLU A 24 -4.23 -3.88 1.23
CA GLU A 24 -3.65 -4.80 0.24
C GLU A 24 -3.69 -4.22 -1.16
N LYS A 25 -4.80 -3.63 -1.58
CA LYS A 25 -4.92 -2.98 -2.89
C LYS A 25 -4.01 -1.77 -3.04
N LYS A 26 -3.84 -0.97 -1.99
CA LYS A 26 -2.86 0.12 -1.95
C LYS A 26 -1.43 -0.40 -2.11
N MET A 27 -1.07 -1.48 -1.42
CA MET A 27 0.27 -2.08 -1.50
C MET A 27 0.54 -2.70 -2.87
N GLU A 28 -0.47 -3.33 -3.47
CA GLU A 28 -0.39 -3.88 -4.83
C GLU A 28 -0.15 -2.78 -5.86
N LEU A 29 -0.87 -1.65 -5.77
CA LEU A 29 -0.63 -0.48 -6.61
C LEU A 29 0.76 0.12 -6.39
N ALA A 30 1.20 0.26 -5.14
CA ALA A 30 2.55 0.74 -4.83
C ALA A 30 3.64 -0.14 -5.46
N LEU A 31 3.49 -1.47 -5.40
CA LEU A 31 4.42 -2.39 -6.04
C LEU A 31 4.44 -2.20 -7.56
N GLN A 32 3.28 -2.04 -8.19
CA GLN A 32 3.21 -1.75 -9.63
C GLN A 32 3.89 -0.43 -9.98
N LEU A 33 3.71 0.62 -9.18
CA LEU A 33 4.37 1.91 -9.40
C LEU A 33 5.89 1.79 -9.23
N LEU A 34 6.36 1.09 -8.19
CA LEU A 34 7.79 0.88 -7.95
C LEU A 34 8.49 0.09 -9.07
N LEU A 35 7.78 -0.84 -9.72
CA LEU A 35 8.36 -1.70 -10.76
C LEU A 35 8.22 -1.12 -12.17
N ASN A 36 7.14 -0.39 -12.45
CA ASN A 36 6.82 0.09 -13.80
C ASN A 36 7.15 1.57 -14.00
N THR A 37 7.49 2.31 -12.95
CA THR A 37 7.76 3.75 -13.03
C THR A 37 9.05 4.11 -12.30
N ASN A 38 9.67 5.21 -12.72
CA ASN A 38 10.83 5.80 -12.03
C ASN A 38 10.39 6.89 -11.02
N MET A 39 9.19 6.75 -10.47
CA MET A 39 8.62 7.74 -9.56
C MET A 39 9.32 7.66 -8.20
N GLN A 40 9.65 8.81 -7.60
CA GLN A 40 10.27 8.83 -6.27
C GLN A 40 9.33 8.20 -5.23
N ILE A 41 9.92 7.52 -4.24
CA ILE A 41 9.17 6.76 -3.24
C ILE A 41 8.18 7.66 -2.48
N LYS A 42 8.54 8.94 -2.27
CA LYS A 42 7.67 9.94 -1.65
C LYS A 42 6.36 10.17 -2.42
N TYR A 43 6.41 10.20 -3.75
CA TYR A 43 5.23 10.41 -4.59
C TYR A 43 4.39 9.13 -4.65
N ILE A 44 5.04 7.97 -4.76
CA ILE A 44 4.35 6.68 -4.70
C ILE A 44 3.57 6.54 -3.37
N ALA A 45 4.18 6.94 -2.25
CA ALA A 45 3.51 6.96 -0.96
C ALA A 45 2.27 7.87 -0.96
N GLN A 46 2.36 9.06 -1.55
CA GLN A 46 1.21 9.98 -1.68
C GLN A 46 0.11 9.40 -2.58
N GLU A 47 0.46 8.82 -3.72
CA GLU A 47 -0.47 8.19 -4.67
C GLU A 47 -1.26 7.05 -4.04
N VAL A 48 -0.61 6.21 -3.22
CA VAL A 48 -1.30 5.14 -2.49
C VAL A 48 -1.99 5.61 -1.20
N GLY A 49 -2.00 6.91 -0.95
CA GLY A 49 -2.72 7.55 0.15
C GLY A 49 -2.05 7.44 1.51
N TYR A 50 -0.72 7.51 1.55
CA TYR A 50 0.09 7.64 2.76
C TYR A 50 0.69 9.04 2.86
N GLU A 51 0.41 9.73 3.96
CA GLU A 51 0.94 11.07 4.23
C GLU A 51 2.45 11.07 4.53
N SER A 52 2.97 9.95 5.02
CA SER A 52 4.37 9.82 5.43
C SER A 52 5.01 8.63 4.73
N HIS A 53 6.14 8.88 4.06
CA HIS A 53 6.96 7.85 3.43
C HIS A 53 7.39 6.77 4.43
N SER A 54 7.66 7.12 5.69
CA SER A 54 8.05 6.16 6.73
C SER A 54 6.94 5.17 7.07
N LYS A 55 5.69 5.66 7.16
CA LYS A 55 4.51 4.81 7.39
C LYS A 55 4.28 3.88 6.20
N PHE A 56 4.44 4.40 4.98
CA PHE A 56 4.36 3.62 3.76
C PHE A 56 5.42 2.51 3.73
N SER A 57 6.70 2.85 3.93
CA SER A 57 7.80 1.88 3.92
C SER A 57 7.65 0.80 4.98
N ALA A 58 7.18 1.13 6.19
CA ALA A 58 6.89 0.14 7.22
C ALA A 58 5.76 -0.81 6.81
N ALA A 59 4.67 -0.29 6.22
CA ALA A 59 3.55 -1.09 5.75
C ALA A 59 3.94 -1.97 4.55
N PHE A 60 4.73 -1.43 3.63
CA PHE A 60 5.24 -2.15 2.46
C PHE A 60 6.17 -3.29 2.87
N LYS A 61 7.12 -3.02 3.79
CA LYS A 61 7.99 -4.05 4.37
C LYS A 61 7.20 -5.13 5.10
N LYS A 62 6.14 -4.76 5.83
CA LYS A 62 5.27 -5.73 6.50
C LYS A 62 4.54 -6.65 5.50
N LYS A 63 4.19 -6.14 4.31
CA LYS A 63 3.46 -6.91 3.29
C LYS A 63 4.39 -7.76 2.41
N TYR A 64 5.52 -7.22 1.97
CA TYR A 64 6.42 -7.85 0.99
C TYR A 64 7.77 -8.30 1.55
N GLY A 65 8.06 -8.02 2.82
CA GLY A 65 9.32 -8.38 3.47
C GLY A 65 10.52 -7.50 3.09
N LYS A 66 10.38 -6.62 2.10
CA LYS A 66 11.44 -5.75 1.57
C LYS A 66 11.05 -4.28 1.69
N LEU A 67 12.03 -3.39 1.79
CA LEU A 67 11.77 -1.95 1.75
C LEU A 67 11.50 -1.49 0.30
N PRO A 68 10.66 -0.46 0.09
CA PRO A 68 10.48 0.15 -1.23
C PRO A 68 11.81 0.57 -1.87
N SER A 69 12.74 1.09 -1.06
CA SER A 69 14.08 1.53 -1.48
C SER A 69 14.99 0.41 -1.97
N GLU A 70 14.72 -0.85 -1.59
CA GLU A 70 15.44 -2.02 -2.10
C GLU A 70 14.98 -2.42 -3.51
N LEU A 71 13.74 -2.09 -3.86
CA LEU A 71 13.16 -2.39 -5.18
C LEU A 71 13.37 -1.26 -6.17
N HIS A 72 13.26 -0.02 -5.68
CA HIS A 72 13.43 1.18 -6.46
C HIS A 72 14.47 2.07 -5.77
N PRO A 73 15.72 2.15 -6.27
CA PRO A 73 16.71 3.04 -5.70
C PRO A 73 16.18 4.48 -5.79
N ASP A 74 15.90 5.08 -4.63
CA ASP A 74 15.46 6.47 -4.51
C ASP A 74 16.66 7.33 -4.94
N THR A 75 16.73 7.58 -6.25
CA THR A 75 17.79 8.39 -6.82
C THR A 75 17.40 9.83 -6.53
N GLU A 76 17.84 10.34 -5.38
CA GLU A 76 17.80 11.77 -5.06
C GLU A 76 18.63 12.52 -6.12
N VAL A 77 17.99 12.91 -7.21
CA VAL A 77 18.55 13.93 -8.10
C VAL A 77 18.24 15.27 -7.43
N ASN A 78 19.32 15.91 -6.96
CA ASN A 78 19.42 17.24 -6.35
C ASN A 78 18.37 18.26 -6.82
#